data_AF-A0A085VF54-F1
#
_entry.id   AF-A0A085VF54-F1
#
_cell.length_a   1.000
_cell.length_b   1.000
_cell.length_c   1.000
_cell.angle_alpha   90.00
_cell.angle_beta   90.00
_cell.angle_gamma   90.00
#
_symmetry.space_group_name_H-M   'P 1'
#
loop_
_entity.id
_entity.type
_entity.pdbx_description
1 polymer ?
#
loop_
_entity_poly.entity_id
_entity_poly.type
_entity_poly.pdbx_seq_one_letter_code
_entity_poly.pdbx_strand_id
1 'polypeptide(L)'
;MTLKEEFKKLRTELSNNPEPKVVPEFIIAGLEKLGYRTDDLTVPQSDGSVTFRGNEWLVFGVGEAYNKLEEAYLQVATILKNDAQLSELSHDWLYGLEKISDPKIIARRVYSEVGLHMDFSELKEDYSKDKLLFSHVNSDSKKAIQHILENSNDEYRIPMKMSYDVNNSIYVGNLITDLEKENKPKTKIKP
;
A
#
# COMPACT_ATOMS: atom_id res chain seq x y z
N MET A 1 -15.90 10.02 19.12
CA MET A 1 -14.57 9.67 19.64
C MET A 1 -13.60 10.69 19.06
N THR A 2 -12.58 11.11 19.81
CA THR A 2 -11.53 11.97 19.25
C THR A 2 -10.50 11.15 18.48
N LEU A 3 -9.72 11.77 17.58
CA LEU A 3 -8.64 11.07 16.86
C LEU A 3 -7.64 10.44 17.84
N LYS A 4 -7.30 11.12 18.95
CA LYS A 4 -6.44 10.55 19.99
C LYS A 4 -7.00 9.30 20.65
N GLU A 5 -8.31 9.30 20.94
CA GLU A 5 -8.98 8.13 21.52
C GLU A 5 -8.99 6.96 20.53
N GLU A 6 -9.21 7.23 19.24
CA GLU A 6 -9.11 6.21 18.19
C GLU A 6 -7.69 5.64 18.08
N PHE A 7 -6.66 6.48 18.08
CA PHE A 7 -5.26 6.02 18.10
C PHE A 7 -4.93 5.18 19.33
N LYS A 8 -5.39 5.60 20.51
CA LYS A 8 -5.17 4.85 21.73
C LYS A 8 -5.82 3.47 21.65
N LYS A 9 -7.08 3.40 21.21
CA LYS A 9 -7.80 2.13 21.01
C LYS A 9 -7.07 1.26 20.00
N LEU A 10 -6.72 1.82 18.83
CA LEU A 10 -6.00 1.13 17.77
C LEU A 10 -4.69 0.56 18.30
N ARG A 11 -3.90 1.35 19.04
CA ARG A 11 -2.63 0.87 19.57
C ARG A 11 -2.81 -0.26 20.56
N THR A 12 -3.75 -0.13 21.51
CA THR A 12 -4.03 -1.17 22.50
C THR A 12 -4.39 -2.49 21.85
N GLU A 13 -5.28 -2.48 20.86
CA GLU A 13 -5.71 -3.69 20.16
C GLU A 13 -4.57 -4.29 19.31
N LEU A 14 -3.79 -3.45 18.61
CA LEU A 14 -2.62 -3.91 17.88
C LEU A 14 -1.57 -4.54 18.81
N SER A 15 -1.35 -4.00 20.02
CA SER A 15 -0.40 -4.61 20.97
C SER A 15 -0.83 -6.00 21.46
N ASN A 16 -2.13 -6.28 21.48
CA ASN A 16 -2.66 -7.58 21.88
C ASN A 16 -2.62 -8.62 20.73
N ASN A 17 -2.41 -8.18 19.48
CA ASN A 17 -2.29 -9.08 18.35
C ASN A 17 -0.84 -9.61 18.26
N PRO A 18 -0.62 -10.94 18.32
CA PRO A 18 0.72 -11.53 18.18
C PRO A 18 1.23 -11.57 16.73
N GLU A 19 0.37 -11.38 15.72
CA GLU A 19 0.72 -11.47 14.31
C GLU A 19 1.40 -10.18 13.80
N PRO A 20 2.16 -10.25 12.68
CA PRO A 20 2.69 -9.07 12.01
C PRO A 20 1.59 -8.06 11.70
N LYS A 21 1.83 -6.79 12.01
CA LYS A 21 0.84 -5.72 11.79
C LYS A 21 1.28 -4.87 10.61
N VAL A 22 0.46 -4.86 9.57
CA VAL A 22 0.65 -4.04 8.39
C VAL A 22 -0.40 -2.95 8.43
N VAL A 23 0.02 -1.71 8.63
CA VAL A 23 -0.90 -0.56 8.69
C VAL A 23 -0.44 0.52 7.72
N PRO A 24 -1.33 1.44 7.30
CA PRO A 24 -0.93 2.59 6.49
C PRO A 24 0.12 3.44 7.21
N GLU A 25 1.03 4.05 6.45
CA GLU A 25 2.15 4.83 6.99
C GLU A 25 1.71 5.97 7.91
N PHE A 26 0.60 6.64 7.58
CA PHE A 26 0.06 7.72 8.39
C PHE A 26 -0.38 7.26 9.79
N ILE A 27 -0.78 5.99 9.96
CA ILE A 27 -1.09 5.42 11.28
C ILE A 27 0.16 5.36 12.14
N ILE A 28 1.28 4.89 11.58
CA ILE A 28 2.56 4.83 12.29
C ILE A 28 3.00 6.24 12.71
N ALA A 29 2.98 7.19 11.77
CA ALA A 29 3.35 8.58 12.04
C ALA A 29 2.46 9.22 13.12
N GLY A 30 1.15 8.94 13.10
CA GLY A 30 0.20 9.40 14.13
C GLY A 30 0.50 8.82 15.51
N LEU A 31 0.78 7.52 15.59
CA LEU A 31 1.15 6.84 16.83
C LEU A 31 2.46 7.40 17.42
N GLU A 32 3.47 7.60 16.58
CA GLU A 32 4.75 8.21 16.99
C GLU A 32 4.56 9.65 17.46
N LYS A 33 3.74 10.43 16.77
CA LYS A 33 3.40 11.81 17.18
C LYS A 33 2.76 11.85 18.57
N LEU A 34 2.01 10.81 18.93
CA LEU A 34 1.39 10.65 20.25
C LEU A 34 2.31 9.97 21.28
N GLY A 35 3.54 9.60 20.92
CA GLY A 35 4.54 9.02 21.80
C GLY A 35 4.43 7.51 22.01
N TYR A 36 3.70 6.80 21.14
CA TYR A 36 3.61 5.34 21.18
C TYR A 36 4.80 4.69 20.45
N ARG A 37 5.22 3.51 20.91
CA ARG A 37 6.19 2.66 20.20
C ARG A 37 5.53 1.94 19.03
N THR A 38 6.21 1.94 17.90
CA THR A 38 5.74 1.43 16.59
C THR A 38 6.67 0.39 15.98
N ASP A 39 7.70 -0.05 16.70
CA ASP A 39 8.72 -1.01 16.22
C ASP A 39 8.13 -2.35 15.73
N ASP A 40 6.93 -2.71 16.20
CA ASP A 40 6.19 -3.92 15.83
C ASP A 40 5.26 -3.74 14.62
N LEU A 41 5.17 -2.53 14.08
CA LEU A 41 4.31 -2.18 12.95
C LEU A 41 5.15 -2.04 11.68
N THR A 42 4.56 -2.43 10.56
CA THR A 42 5.16 -2.27 9.24
C THR A 42 4.17 -1.63 8.28
N VAL A 43 4.69 -1.04 7.21
CA VAL A 43 3.86 -0.52 6.10
C VAL A 43 3.83 -1.56 4.97
N PRO A 44 2.74 -1.63 4.19
CA PRO A 44 2.65 -2.58 3.09
C PRO A 44 3.81 -2.39 2.11
N GLN A 45 4.49 -3.49 1.77
CA GLN A 45 5.63 -3.50 0.85
C GLN A 45 5.21 -4.03 -0.52
N SER A 46 5.68 -3.36 -1.58
CA SER A 46 5.49 -3.84 -2.95
C SER A 46 6.35 -5.07 -3.23
N ASP A 47 5.83 -5.99 -4.02
CA ASP A 47 6.53 -7.19 -4.53
C ASP A 47 7.62 -6.86 -5.55
N GLY A 48 7.59 -5.63 -6.06
CA GLY A 48 8.62 -5.01 -6.88
C GLY A 48 8.04 -3.77 -7.55
N SER A 49 8.84 -3.16 -8.41
CA SER A 49 8.36 -2.11 -9.29
C SER A 49 8.60 -2.47 -10.75
N VAL A 50 7.84 -1.82 -11.64
CA VAL A 50 8.07 -1.85 -13.08
C VAL A 50 8.20 -0.43 -13.58
N THR A 51 9.07 -0.23 -14.56
CA THR A 51 9.20 1.07 -15.23
C THR A 51 8.87 0.91 -16.70
N PHE A 52 7.92 1.69 -17.18
CA PHE A 52 7.66 1.83 -18.62
C PHE A 52 7.25 3.26 -18.94
N ARG A 53 7.72 3.77 -20.09
CA ARG A 53 7.51 5.17 -20.51
C ARG A 53 7.94 6.22 -19.45
N GLY A 54 8.99 5.93 -18.70
CA GLY A 54 9.52 6.82 -17.66
C GLY A 54 8.72 6.88 -16.36
N ASN A 55 7.61 6.14 -16.25
CA ASN A 55 6.80 6.06 -15.04
C ASN A 55 7.09 4.74 -14.31
N GLU A 56 7.36 4.84 -13.02
CA GLU A 56 7.51 3.71 -12.11
C GLU A 56 6.16 3.34 -11.49
N TRP A 57 5.83 2.05 -11.49
CA TRP A 57 4.63 1.49 -10.92
C TRP A 57 4.99 0.44 -9.88
N LEU A 58 4.38 0.53 -8.71
CA LEU A 58 4.61 -0.39 -7.61
C LEU A 58 3.62 -1.55 -7.74
N VAL A 59 4.10 -2.79 -7.66
CA VAL A 59 3.24 -3.98 -7.75
C VAL A 59 2.98 -4.49 -6.34
N PHE A 60 1.74 -4.37 -5.86
CA PHE A 60 1.29 -5.02 -4.64
C PHE A 60 0.44 -6.22 -5.05
N GLY A 61 0.87 -7.44 -4.70
CA GLY A 61 0.10 -8.67 -4.87
C GLY A 61 -0.79 -8.99 -3.66
N VAL A 62 -1.18 -10.25 -3.56
CA VAL A 62 -1.98 -10.79 -2.45
C VAL A 62 -1.14 -10.86 -1.17
N GLY A 63 -1.80 -10.57 -0.03
CA GLY A 63 -1.31 -10.82 1.32
C GLY A 63 -1.86 -12.14 1.86
N GLU A 64 -2.45 -12.14 3.05
CA GLU A 64 -3.09 -13.31 3.65
C GLU A 64 -4.47 -13.63 3.05
N ALA A 65 -5.30 -12.61 2.85
CA ALA A 65 -6.70 -12.73 2.40
C ALA A 65 -7.09 -11.74 1.30
N TYR A 66 -6.42 -10.59 1.20
CA TYR A 66 -6.69 -9.55 0.21
C TYR A 66 -5.38 -9.01 -0.37
N ASN A 67 -5.47 -8.05 -1.29
CA ASN A 67 -4.28 -7.31 -1.68
C ASN A 67 -3.61 -6.62 -0.47
N LYS A 68 -2.28 -6.59 -0.41
CA LYS A 68 -1.52 -6.02 0.73
C LYS A 68 -1.92 -4.60 1.13
N LEU A 69 -2.27 -3.74 0.17
CA LEU A 69 -2.73 -2.37 0.48
C LEU A 69 -4.12 -2.36 1.11
N GLU A 70 -4.99 -3.29 0.69
CA GLU A 70 -6.33 -3.45 1.23
C GLU A 70 -6.31 -4.06 2.63
N GLU A 71 -5.44 -5.02 2.89
CA GLU A 71 -5.23 -5.58 4.23
C GLU A 71 -4.80 -4.52 5.24
N ALA A 72 -3.91 -3.61 4.83
CA ALA A 72 -3.47 -2.51 5.69
C ALA A 72 -4.65 -1.64 6.15
N TYR A 73 -5.54 -1.28 5.21
CA TYR A 73 -6.77 -0.56 5.52
C TYR A 73 -7.71 -1.40 6.41
N LEU A 74 -7.95 -2.66 6.05
CA LEU A 74 -8.87 -3.54 6.75
C LEU A 74 -8.43 -3.83 8.19
N GLN A 75 -7.13 -3.85 8.47
CA GLN A 75 -6.60 -4.00 9.82
C GLN A 75 -7.05 -2.84 10.72
N VAL A 76 -7.02 -1.61 10.22
CA VAL A 76 -7.52 -0.42 10.95
C VAL A 76 -9.04 -0.48 11.09
N ALA A 77 -9.76 -0.71 9.99
CA ALA A 77 -11.22 -0.72 9.94
C ALA A 77 -11.85 -1.80 10.82
N THR A 78 -11.21 -2.98 10.91
CA THR A 78 -11.71 -4.09 11.73
C THR A 78 -11.65 -3.78 13.23
N ILE A 79 -10.57 -3.12 13.67
CA ILE A 79 -10.33 -2.73 15.06
C ILE A 79 -11.24 -1.56 15.47
N LEU A 80 -11.26 -0.51 14.65
CA LEU A 80 -11.93 0.73 14.99
C LEU A 80 -13.41 0.76 14.61
N LYS A 81 -13.82 -0.08 13.66
CA LYS A 81 -15.11 -0.10 12.94
C LYS A 81 -15.20 1.02 11.89
N ASN A 82 -16.09 0.84 10.91
CA ASN A 82 -16.14 1.64 9.69
C ASN A 82 -16.57 3.10 9.92
N ASP A 83 -17.21 3.40 11.05
CA ASP A 83 -17.68 4.73 11.44
C ASP A 83 -16.60 5.57 12.17
N ALA A 84 -15.43 4.99 12.44
CA ALA A 84 -14.30 5.70 13.03
C ALA A 84 -13.55 6.53 11.98
N GLN A 85 -13.09 7.73 12.38
CA GLN A 85 -12.43 8.66 11.47
C GLN A 85 -11.14 8.08 10.89
N LEU A 86 -10.34 7.35 11.67
CA LEU A 86 -9.14 6.68 11.17
C LEU A 86 -9.44 5.55 10.18
N SER A 87 -10.60 4.89 10.30
CA SER A 87 -11.04 3.89 9.33
C SER A 87 -11.41 4.55 8.00
N GLU A 88 -12.14 5.66 8.03
CA GLU A 88 -12.47 6.46 6.85
C GLU A 88 -11.20 6.98 6.16
N LEU A 89 -10.26 7.55 6.92
CA LEU A 89 -8.98 8.01 6.38
C LEU A 89 -8.17 6.86 5.75
N SER A 90 -8.20 5.66 6.33
CA SER A 90 -7.52 4.48 5.76
C SER A 90 -8.17 4.00 4.48
N HIS A 91 -9.51 4.04 4.43
CA HIS A 91 -10.26 3.75 3.21
C HIS A 91 -9.89 4.77 2.11
N ASP A 92 -9.96 6.06 2.40
CA ASP A 92 -9.72 7.10 1.41
C ASP A 92 -8.26 7.12 0.96
N TRP A 93 -7.31 6.85 1.86
CA TRP A 93 -5.91 6.65 1.51
C TRP A 93 -5.74 5.57 0.44
N LEU A 94 -6.39 4.42 0.63
CA LEU A 94 -6.32 3.32 -0.32
C LEU A 94 -6.98 3.71 -1.66
N TYR A 95 -8.22 4.18 -1.61
CA TYR A 95 -9.06 4.43 -2.78
C TYR A 95 -8.76 5.74 -3.52
N GLY A 96 -7.97 6.64 -2.93
CA GLY A 96 -7.41 7.81 -3.59
C GLY A 96 -6.25 7.50 -4.56
N LEU A 97 -5.71 6.28 -4.53
CA LEU A 97 -4.62 5.88 -5.42
C LEU A 97 -5.12 5.60 -6.85
N GLU A 98 -4.57 6.34 -7.82
CA GLU A 98 -4.61 5.94 -9.22
C GLU A 98 -3.90 4.59 -9.38
N LYS A 99 -4.56 3.61 -10.01
CA LYS A 99 -4.02 2.26 -10.15
C LYS A 99 -4.38 1.60 -11.48
N ILE A 100 -3.55 0.65 -11.87
CA ILE A 100 -3.88 -0.39 -12.85
C ILE A 100 -4.34 -1.63 -12.08
N SER A 101 -5.52 -2.12 -12.41
CA SER A 101 -6.09 -3.34 -11.80
C SER A 101 -5.81 -4.60 -12.61
N ASP A 102 -5.42 -4.47 -13.89
CA ASP A 102 -5.09 -5.62 -14.74
C ASP A 102 -3.57 -5.84 -14.77
N PRO A 103 -3.04 -6.85 -14.04
CA PRO A 103 -1.60 -7.14 -14.01
C PRO A 103 -1.07 -7.63 -15.35
N LYS A 104 -1.92 -8.18 -16.23
CA LYS A 104 -1.50 -8.71 -17.54
C LYS A 104 -1.06 -7.59 -18.47
N ILE A 105 -1.71 -6.42 -18.38
CA ILE A 105 -1.32 -5.23 -19.15
C ILE A 105 0.10 -4.82 -18.79
N ILE A 106 0.44 -4.83 -17.50
CA ILE A 106 1.76 -4.47 -17.00
C ILE A 106 2.83 -5.41 -17.55
N ALA A 107 2.63 -6.72 -17.40
CA ALA A 107 3.56 -7.71 -17.92
C ALA A 107 3.78 -7.54 -19.43
N ARG A 108 2.69 -7.52 -20.22
CA ARG A 108 2.79 -7.32 -21.68
C ARG A 108 3.51 -6.03 -22.06
N ARG A 109 3.30 -4.95 -21.31
CA ARG A 109 3.96 -3.66 -21.55
C ARG A 109 5.46 -3.76 -21.34
N VAL A 110 5.91 -4.36 -20.24
CA VAL A 110 7.35 -4.52 -19.94
C VAL A 110 8.05 -5.34 -21.01
N TYR A 111 7.44 -6.43 -21.48
CA TYR A 111 7.98 -7.21 -22.60
C TYR A 111 7.98 -6.43 -23.92
N SER A 112 6.96 -5.60 -24.17
CA SER A 112 6.91 -4.76 -25.37
C SER A 112 8.02 -3.71 -25.41
N GLU A 113 8.50 -3.20 -24.26
CA GLU A 113 9.63 -2.24 -24.21
C GLU A 113 10.95 -2.88 -24.66
N VAL A 114 11.08 -4.21 -24.63
CA VAL A 114 12.23 -4.96 -25.15
C VAL A 114 11.95 -5.60 -26.52
N GLY A 115 10.89 -5.17 -27.20
CA GLY A 115 10.52 -5.62 -28.55
C GLY A 115 9.75 -6.95 -28.61
N LEU A 116 9.26 -7.46 -27.48
CA LEU A 116 8.52 -8.71 -27.40
C LEU A 116 7.02 -8.44 -27.29
N HIS A 117 6.32 -8.52 -28.43
CA HIS A 117 4.87 -8.28 -28.53
C HIS A 117 4.10 -9.60 -28.55
N MET A 118 3.83 -10.14 -27.36
CA MET A 118 3.13 -11.41 -27.18
C MET A 118 1.93 -11.27 -26.25
N ASP A 119 1.09 -12.29 -26.26
CA ASP A 119 -0.01 -12.40 -25.31
C ASP A 119 0.47 -12.90 -23.96
N PHE A 120 -0.28 -12.56 -22.91
CA PHE A 120 0.11 -12.89 -21.54
C PHE A 120 0.22 -14.41 -21.31
N SER A 121 -0.61 -15.21 -21.99
CA SER A 121 -0.53 -16.67 -21.93
C SER A 121 0.80 -17.21 -22.46
N GLU A 122 1.30 -16.65 -23.55
CA GLU A 122 2.59 -17.05 -24.16
C GLU A 122 3.76 -16.65 -23.25
N LEU A 123 3.71 -15.44 -22.69
CA LEU A 123 4.68 -14.97 -21.70
C LEU A 123 4.72 -15.86 -20.46
N LYS A 124 3.55 -16.29 -19.97
CA LYS A 124 3.44 -17.20 -18.83
C LYS A 124 3.95 -18.60 -19.16
N GLU A 125 3.70 -19.07 -20.38
CA GLU A 125 4.16 -20.37 -20.85
C GLU A 125 5.70 -20.40 -20.98
N ASP A 126 6.31 -19.38 -21.57
CA ASP A 126 7.77 -19.18 -21.59
C ASP A 126 8.35 -19.21 -20.17
N TYR A 127 7.77 -18.41 -19.27
CA TYR A 127 8.23 -18.34 -17.89
C TYR A 127 8.15 -19.68 -17.15
N SER A 128 7.16 -20.52 -17.48
CA SER A 128 6.99 -21.83 -16.85
C SER A 128 7.92 -22.91 -17.42
N LYS A 129 8.46 -22.73 -18.63
CA LYS A 129 9.28 -23.72 -19.32
C LYS A 129 10.77 -23.42 -19.19
N ASP A 130 11.28 -22.49 -19.99
CA ASP A 130 12.71 -22.21 -20.14
C ASP A 130 13.09 -20.78 -19.75
N LYS A 131 12.10 -19.89 -19.53
CA LYS A 131 12.28 -18.48 -19.13
C LYS A 131 13.14 -17.70 -20.13
N LEU A 132 13.18 -18.13 -21.40
CA LEU A 132 14.03 -17.51 -22.41
C LEU A 132 13.64 -16.04 -22.61
N LEU A 133 12.36 -15.76 -22.79
CA LEU A 133 11.86 -14.41 -23.01
C LEU A 133 11.95 -13.60 -21.71
N PHE A 134 11.66 -14.21 -20.56
CA PHE A 134 11.84 -13.55 -19.25
C PHE A 134 13.28 -13.08 -19.00
N SER A 135 14.29 -13.78 -19.53
CA SER A 135 15.69 -13.37 -19.37
C SER A 135 15.98 -11.98 -19.98
N HIS A 136 15.20 -11.56 -20.98
CA HIS A 136 15.33 -10.28 -21.69
C HIS A 136 14.65 -9.10 -20.98
N VAL A 137 13.82 -9.35 -19.96
CA VAL A 137 13.20 -8.29 -19.15
C VAL A 137 14.29 -7.50 -18.40
N ASN A 138 14.15 -6.18 -18.29
CA ASN A 138 15.08 -5.35 -17.52
C ASN A 138 15.15 -5.82 -16.04
N SER A 139 16.36 -5.92 -15.47
CA SER A 139 16.61 -6.31 -14.08
C SER A 139 15.69 -5.62 -13.08
N ASP A 140 15.44 -4.33 -13.26
CA ASP A 140 14.65 -3.53 -12.32
C ASP A 140 13.19 -3.98 -12.28
N SER A 141 12.67 -4.47 -13.41
CA SER A 141 11.29 -4.98 -13.53
C SER A 141 11.17 -6.48 -13.29
N LYS A 142 12.29 -7.23 -13.28
CA LYS A 142 12.26 -8.71 -13.20
C LYS A 142 11.50 -9.20 -11.98
N LYS A 143 11.72 -8.59 -10.80
CA LYS A 143 11.09 -9.05 -9.56
C LYS A 143 9.56 -8.93 -9.62
N ALA A 144 9.07 -7.78 -10.06
CA ALA A 144 7.63 -7.53 -10.20
C ALA A 144 7.00 -8.42 -11.29
N ILE A 145 7.68 -8.57 -12.44
CA ILE A 145 7.19 -9.40 -13.54
C ILE A 145 7.19 -10.89 -13.17
N GLN A 146 8.25 -11.36 -12.52
CA GLN A 146 8.29 -12.72 -11.96
C GLN A 146 7.07 -12.97 -11.07
N HIS A 147 6.81 -12.05 -10.14
CA HIS A 147 5.69 -12.19 -9.21
C HIS A 147 4.33 -12.26 -9.93
N ILE A 148 4.11 -11.40 -10.94
CA ILE A 148 2.89 -11.42 -11.77
C ILE A 148 2.73 -12.73 -12.56
N LEU A 149 3.81 -13.26 -13.12
CA LEU A 149 3.78 -14.49 -13.93
C LEU A 149 3.54 -15.73 -13.07
N GLU A 150 4.15 -15.78 -11.88
CA GLU A 150 3.99 -16.85 -10.89
C GLU A 150 2.57 -16.86 -10.31
N ASN A 151 2.02 -15.69 -10.01
CA ASN A 151 0.74 -15.54 -9.31
C ASN A 151 -0.30 -14.82 -10.18
N SER A 152 -0.49 -15.27 -11.41
CA SER A 152 -1.31 -14.56 -12.41
C SER A 152 -2.81 -14.43 -12.07
N ASN A 153 -3.28 -15.17 -11.08
CA ASN A 153 -4.67 -15.20 -10.65
C ASN A 153 -4.91 -14.35 -9.38
N ASP A 154 -3.84 -13.77 -8.83
CA ASP A 154 -3.92 -12.93 -7.64
C ASP A 154 -4.59 -11.59 -7.95
N GLU A 155 -5.10 -10.96 -6.90
CA GLU A 155 -5.59 -9.59 -6.96
C GLU A 155 -4.44 -8.61 -6.77
N TYR A 156 -4.24 -7.76 -7.78
CA TYR A 156 -3.20 -6.76 -7.78
C TYR A 156 -3.75 -5.35 -7.62
N ARG A 157 -2.99 -4.53 -6.91
CA ARG A 157 -3.14 -3.09 -6.88
C ARG A 157 -1.83 -2.49 -7.33
N ILE A 158 -1.82 -1.87 -8.50
CA ILE A 158 -0.59 -1.38 -9.12
C ILE A 158 -0.67 0.14 -9.25
N PRO A 159 -0.38 0.90 -8.17
CA PRO A 159 -0.35 2.35 -8.23
C PRO A 159 0.92 2.87 -8.90
N MET A 160 0.82 4.05 -9.52
CA MET A 160 2.01 4.79 -9.93
C MET A 160 2.77 5.23 -8.68
N LYS A 161 4.09 5.04 -8.64
CA LYS A 161 4.92 5.33 -7.46
C LYS A 161 4.78 6.78 -7.00
N MET A 162 4.83 7.73 -7.95
CA MET A 162 4.67 9.15 -7.63
C MET A 162 3.33 9.43 -6.95
N SER A 163 2.23 8.86 -7.46
CA SER A 163 0.90 9.01 -6.86
C SER A 163 0.85 8.39 -5.46
N TYR A 164 1.48 7.22 -5.28
CA TYR A 164 1.60 6.57 -3.98
C TYR A 164 2.36 7.43 -2.96
N ASP A 165 3.54 7.92 -3.32
CA ASP A 165 4.39 8.73 -2.44
C ASP A 165 3.71 10.05 -2.04
N VAL A 166 3.06 10.73 -3.00
CA VAL A 166 2.33 11.98 -2.74
C VAL A 166 1.12 11.72 -1.86
N ASN A 167 0.35 10.67 -2.13
CA ASN A 167 -0.80 10.29 -1.33
C ASN A 167 -0.37 10.01 0.12
N ASN A 168 0.66 9.20 0.34
CA ASN A 168 1.20 8.94 1.68
C ASN A 168 1.60 10.24 2.39
N SER A 169 2.34 11.11 1.70
CA SER A 169 2.80 12.38 2.27
C SER A 169 1.66 13.29 2.71
N ILE A 170 0.57 13.37 1.91
CA ILE A 170 -0.62 14.16 2.23
C ILE A 170 -1.30 13.62 3.49
N TYR A 171 -1.57 12.32 3.55
CA TYR A 171 -2.25 11.70 4.70
C TYR A 171 -1.43 11.80 5.98
N VAL A 172 -0.11 11.57 5.90
CA VAL A 172 0.82 11.75 7.03
C VAL A 172 0.79 13.21 7.53
N GLY A 173 0.97 14.18 6.63
CA GLY A 173 1.04 15.60 6.99
C GLY A 173 -0.27 16.14 7.58
N ASN A 174 -1.41 15.80 6.96
CA ASN A 174 -2.72 16.20 7.44
C ASN A 174 -3.02 15.62 8.82
N LEU A 175 -2.73 14.34 9.01
CA LEU A 175 -2.99 13.69 10.28
C LEU A 175 -2.15 14.27 11.42
N ILE A 176 -0.85 14.49 11.21
CA ILE A 176 0.01 15.13 12.22
C ILE A 176 -0.55 16.51 12.58
N THR A 177 -0.97 17.28 11.58
CA THR A 177 -1.55 18.61 11.78
C THR A 177 -2.84 18.56 12.61
N ASP A 178 -3.71 17.58 12.36
CA ASP A 178 -4.97 17.44 13.10
C ASP A 178 -4.74 17.00 14.56
N LEU A 179 -3.79 16.10 14.81
CA LEU A 179 -3.37 15.74 16.17
C LEU A 179 -2.77 16.91 16.93
N GLU A 180 -2.04 17.81 16.26
CA GLU A 180 -1.52 19.03 16.86
C GLU A 180 -2.62 20.03 17.23
N LYS A 181 -3.62 20.23 16.37
CA LYS A 181 -4.78 21.09 16.67
C LYS A 181 -5.52 20.59 17.90
N GLU A 182 -5.68 19.29 18.04
CA GLU A 182 -6.33 18.67 19.20
C GLU A 182 -5.48 18.75 20.48
N ASN A 183 -4.16 18.91 20.36
CA ASN A 183 -3.25 19.10 21.49
C ASN A 183 -3.16 20.55 21.98
N LYS A 184 -3.61 21.54 21.20
CA LYS A 184 -3.56 22.94 21.64
C LYS A 184 -4.55 23.15 22.80
N PRO A 185 -4.11 23.76 23.92
CA PRO A 185 -5.02 24.10 25.00
C PRO A 185 -6.09 25.06 24.48
N LYS A 186 -7.37 24.75 24.71
CA LYS A 186 -8.47 25.67 24.38
C LYS A 186 -8.26 26.96 25.17
N THR A 187 -7.86 28.03 24.49
CA THR A 187 -7.78 29.36 25.08
C THR A 187 -9.17 29.74 25.57
N LYS A 188 -9.38 29.76 26.88
CA LYS A 188 -10.59 30.36 27.47
C LYS A 188 -10.52 31.85 27.21
N ILE A 189 -11.20 32.33 26.17
CA ILE A 189 -11.49 33.74 26.03
C ILE A 189 -12.50 34.06 27.14
N LYS A 190 -12.07 34.79 28.18
CA LYS A 190 -12.99 35.34 29.18
C LYS A 190 -13.82 36.44 28.49
N PRO A 191 -15.15 36.50 28.74
CA PRO A 191 -16.01 37.54 28.21
C PRO A 191 -15.62 38.93 28.72
#